data_AF-A0A1L7UHT4-F1
#
_entry.id   AF-A0A1L7UHT4-F1
#
_cell.length_a   1.000
_cell.length_b   1.000
_cell.length_c   1.000
_cell.angle_alpha   90.00
_cell.angle_beta   90.00
_cell.angle_gamma   90.00
#
_symmetry.space_group_name_H-M   'P 1'
#
loop_
_entity.id
_entity.type
_entity.pdbx_description
1 polymer ?
#
loop_
_entity_poly.entity_id
_entity_poly.type
_entity_poly.pdbx_seq_one_letter_code
_entity_poly.pdbx_strand_id
1 'polypeptide(L)'
;MPLSTPLPIDVSLDVQHTTKAVVAWATEDGTMQFLTKPDPKSSAITLKTWFIAEAAFFELAVPIKLKGVGVVADAIVRVCASSIVSLQTVKSPTVPPAIGEAFNSSALSLDLMLSRPPAVIVHADAIEPLSPSKRSSGVVLDAIRDLSKTTAFSIHIDARGAPPKMQEISAAASQGLFRARSTRYHIASMYGGIGGKLTDWSDAADTAPPPSYQETTSSPPPPPPPIQPASKKRPRQDTNTDTERDDISLLWGELRAIKEAQSRVDVKQVQSRVEALETENQKLKQQNKELAQSLVNLQERYDALEDRFAALDSKNDDFADAYDGSLAELREDMDRIGGVVDFVHEGEVDEESLKVIKEAVVHEIMTRLANG
;
A
#
# COMPACT_ATOMS: atom_id res chain seq x y z
N MET A 1 31.71 11.77 -27.99
CA MET A 1 31.29 10.66 -27.11
C MET A 1 29.78 10.57 -27.18
N PRO A 2 29.19 9.42 -27.56
CA PRO A 2 27.75 9.31 -27.65
C PRO A 2 27.14 9.26 -26.25
N LEU A 3 26.10 10.07 -26.00
CA LEU A 3 25.25 9.94 -24.82
C LEU A 3 24.63 8.54 -24.83
N SER A 4 25.03 7.71 -23.87
CA SER A 4 24.36 6.43 -23.63
C SER A 4 22.96 6.75 -23.11
N THR A 5 21.96 6.57 -23.97
CA THR A 5 20.56 6.56 -23.56
C THR A 5 20.37 5.50 -22.48
N PRO A 6 19.73 5.81 -21.33
CA PRO A 6 19.41 4.79 -20.36
C PRO A 6 18.50 3.76 -21.04
N LEU A 7 18.93 2.50 -21.00
CA LEU A 7 18.12 1.38 -21.47
C LEU A 7 16.75 1.46 -20.79
N PRO A 8 15.63 1.32 -21.53
CA PRO A 8 14.33 1.22 -20.91
C PRO A 8 14.38 0.04 -19.93
N ILE A 9 14.08 0.32 -18.66
CA ILE A 9 13.83 -0.72 -17.67
C ILE A 9 12.82 -1.67 -18.32
N ASP A 10 13.21 -2.92 -18.48
CA ASP A 10 12.38 -3.96 -19.10
C ASP A 10 10.99 -3.90 -18.46
N VAL A 11 9.96 -3.72 -19.29
CA VAL A 11 8.59 -3.32 -18.93
C VAL A 11 7.84 -4.45 -18.19
N SER A 12 8.57 -5.46 -17.69
CA SER A 12 8.06 -6.66 -17.02
C SER A 12 8.16 -6.60 -15.49
N LEU A 13 8.55 -5.47 -14.89
CA LEU A 13 8.72 -5.33 -13.44
C LEU A 13 7.43 -4.89 -12.75
N ASP A 14 6.31 -5.59 -13.00
CA ASP A 14 5.19 -5.60 -12.06
C ASP A 14 5.55 -6.61 -10.95
N VAL A 15 6.40 -6.15 -10.03
CA VAL A 15 6.88 -6.97 -8.90
C VAL A 15 6.28 -6.40 -7.63
N GLN A 16 5.36 -7.16 -7.05
CA GLN A 16 4.94 -6.99 -5.68
C GLN A 16 5.63 -8.05 -4.83
N HIS A 17 6.44 -7.61 -3.86
CA HIS A 17 7.14 -8.51 -2.95
C HIS A 17 6.92 -8.05 -1.52
N THR A 18 6.69 -9.00 -0.61
CA THR A 18 6.54 -8.74 0.81
C THR A 18 7.50 -9.61 1.59
N THR A 19 8.24 -9.01 2.51
CA THR A 19 9.21 -9.73 3.34
C THR A 19 9.29 -9.13 4.73
N LYS A 20 9.75 -9.91 5.71
CA LYS A 20 9.98 -9.43 7.07
C LYS A 20 11.09 -8.38 7.05
N ALA A 21 10.91 -7.30 7.79
CA ALA A 21 11.84 -6.19 7.84
C ALA A 21 12.05 -5.67 9.26
N VAL A 22 13.19 -5.05 9.49
CA VAL A 22 13.47 -4.19 10.65
C VAL A 22 14.18 -2.94 10.19
N VAL A 23 14.07 -1.84 10.92
CA VAL A 23 14.62 -0.54 10.49
C VAL A 23 15.57 0.01 11.52
N ALA A 24 16.64 0.64 11.04
CA ALA A 24 17.61 1.36 11.84
C ALA A 24 17.78 2.79 11.29
N TRP A 25 17.89 3.77 12.17
CA TRP A 25 18.17 5.16 11.81
C TRP A 25 18.97 5.84 12.91
N ALA A 26 19.70 6.90 12.56
CA ALA A 26 20.31 7.78 13.54
C ALA A 26 19.33 8.90 13.90
N THR A 27 19.19 9.22 15.19
CA THR A 27 18.52 10.46 15.63
C THR A 27 19.40 11.67 15.32
N GLU A 28 18.85 12.88 15.49
CA GLU A 28 19.59 14.14 15.34
C GLU A 28 20.85 14.18 16.24
N ASP A 29 20.77 13.59 17.43
CA ASP A 29 21.90 13.48 18.37
C ASP A 29 22.93 12.39 18.00
N GLY A 30 22.77 11.73 16.84
CA GLY A 30 23.64 10.65 16.36
C GLY A 30 23.43 9.30 17.07
N THR A 31 22.41 9.18 17.92
CA THR A 31 22.09 7.92 18.59
C THR A 31 21.37 6.99 17.62
N MET A 32 21.87 5.76 17.47
CA MET A 32 21.22 4.75 16.64
C MET A 32 19.97 4.20 17.31
N GLN A 33 18.84 4.31 16.62
CA GLN A 33 17.54 3.77 17.01
C GLN A 33 17.13 2.63 16.10
N PHE A 34 16.27 1.75 16.63
CA PHE A 34 15.84 0.55 15.94
C PHE A 34 14.35 0.30 16.13
N LEU A 35 13.68 -0.10 15.05
CA LEU A 35 12.31 -0.59 15.07
C LEU A 35 12.32 -2.07 14.65
N THR A 36 12.42 -2.95 15.66
CA THR A 36 12.52 -4.41 15.47
C THR A 36 11.28 -5.17 15.93
N LYS A 37 10.43 -4.56 16.77
CA LYS A 37 9.27 -5.21 17.38
C LYS A 37 8.01 -4.35 17.18
N PRO A 38 6.97 -4.88 16.51
CA PRO A 38 5.70 -4.18 16.38
C PRO A 38 4.82 -4.39 17.63
N ASP A 39 3.60 -3.87 17.58
CA ASP A 39 2.58 -4.11 18.58
C ASP A 39 1.27 -4.62 17.94
N PRO A 40 0.88 -5.88 18.16
CA PRO A 40 1.41 -6.83 19.14
C PRO A 40 2.76 -7.44 18.73
N LYS A 41 3.55 -7.87 19.71
CA LYS A 41 4.87 -8.48 19.51
C LYS A 41 4.85 -9.82 18.74
N SER A 42 3.68 -10.46 18.65
CA SER A 42 3.48 -11.68 17.86
C SER A 42 3.41 -11.41 16.35
N SER A 43 3.20 -10.15 15.95
CA SER A 43 3.23 -9.74 14.55
C SER A 43 4.65 -9.43 14.09
N ALA A 44 4.83 -9.25 12.79
CA ALA A 44 6.10 -8.86 12.19
C ALA A 44 5.97 -7.53 11.43
N ILE A 45 7.02 -6.73 11.49
CA ILE A 45 7.17 -5.58 10.59
C ILE A 45 7.52 -6.13 9.20
N THR A 46 6.90 -5.60 8.16
CA THR A 46 7.10 -6.07 6.79
C THR A 46 7.48 -4.93 5.85
N LEU A 47 8.39 -5.23 4.93
CA LEU A 47 8.67 -4.39 3.77
C LEU A 47 7.84 -4.92 2.60
N LYS A 48 6.94 -4.07 2.10
CA LYS A 48 6.20 -4.27 0.86
C LYS A 48 6.86 -3.41 -0.21
N THR A 49 7.38 -4.03 -1.25
CA THR A 49 7.92 -3.32 -2.41
C THR A 49 6.96 -3.48 -3.58
N TRP A 50 6.55 -2.35 -4.14
CA TRP A 50 5.64 -2.29 -5.28
C TRP A 50 6.36 -1.61 -6.42
N PHE A 51 6.68 -2.38 -7.45
CA PHE A 51 7.25 -1.87 -8.70
C PHE A 51 6.19 -1.97 -9.78
N ILE A 52 5.94 -0.86 -10.45
CA ILE A 52 5.17 -0.76 -11.69
C ILE A 52 6.10 -0.03 -12.67
N ALA A 53 5.93 -0.24 -13.98
CA ALA A 53 6.80 0.30 -15.03
C ALA A 53 7.22 1.78 -14.87
N GLU A 54 6.40 2.62 -14.22
CA GLU A 54 6.64 4.07 -14.07
C GLU A 54 6.83 4.54 -12.63
N ALA A 55 6.56 3.71 -11.63
CA ALA A 55 6.56 4.09 -10.22
C ALA A 55 6.98 2.94 -9.32
N ALA A 56 7.74 3.28 -8.27
CA ALA A 56 8.16 2.32 -7.28
C ALA A 56 7.93 2.87 -5.87
N PHE A 57 7.43 2.02 -4.99
CA PHE A 57 7.19 2.34 -3.58
C PHE A 57 7.85 1.30 -2.68
N PHE A 58 8.48 1.78 -1.61
CA PHE A 58 8.93 0.97 -0.50
C PHE A 58 8.05 1.30 0.69
N GLU A 59 7.28 0.33 1.16
CA GLU A 59 6.31 0.51 2.23
C GLU A 59 6.67 -0.38 3.40
N LEU A 60 7.06 0.24 4.51
CA LEU A 60 7.24 -0.46 5.77
C LEU A 60 5.88 -0.51 6.49
N ALA A 61 5.27 -1.68 6.53
CA ALA A 61 4.07 -1.94 7.29
C ALA A 61 4.43 -2.34 8.73
N VAL A 62 4.05 -1.50 9.69
CA VAL A 62 4.32 -1.65 11.13
C VAL A 62 2.99 -1.91 11.85
N PRO A 63 2.70 -3.14 12.28
CA PRO A 63 1.51 -3.44 13.05
C PRO A 63 1.47 -2.64 14.36
N ILE A 64 0.36 -1.93 14.60
CA ILE A 64 0.16 -1.09 15.79
C ILE A 64 -1.33 -1.01 16.17
N LYS A 65 -1.61 -0.78 17.46
CA LYS A 65 -2.97 -0.47 17.95
C LYS A 65 -3.12 1.02 18.29
N LEU A 66 -3.88 1.74 17.47
CA LEU A 66 -4.18 3.18 17.63
C LEU A 66 -5.58 3.40 18.23
N LYS A 67 -5.79 4.50 18.94
CA LYS A 67 -7.14 4.90 19.38
C LYS A 67 -8.03 5.21 18.17
N GLY A 68 -9.29 4.82 18.24
CA GLY A 68 -10.25 4.92 17.13
C GLY A 68 -10.26 3.70 16.21
N VAL A 69 -9.19 2.91 16.19
CA VAL A 69 -9.10 1.67 15.41
C VAL A 69 -9.35 0.48 16.34
N GLY A 70 -10.47 -0.22 16.15
CA GLY A 70 -10.86 -1.36 17.00
C GLY A 70 -9.99 -2.61 16.84
N VAL A 71 -9.16 -2.65 15.80
CA VAL A 71 -8.31 -3.79 15.42
C VAL A 71 -6.82 -3.41 15.37
N VAL A 72 -5.94 -4.41 15.26
CA VAL A 72 -4.55 -4.15 14.89
C VAL A 72 -4.52 -3.75 13.42
N ALA A 73 -3.91 -2.61 13.11
CA ALA A 73 -3.73 -2.15 11.74
C ALA A 73 -2.26 -1.77 11.51
N ASP A 74 -1.82 -1.85 10.26
CA ASP A 74 -0.48 -1.42 9.89
C ASP A 74 -0.43 0.11 9.85
N ALA A 75 0.50 0.74 10.57
CA ALA A 75 0.98 2.07 10.22
C ALA A 75 2.04 1.92 9.13
N ILE A 76 1.87 2.64 8.03
CA ILE A 76 2.66 2.44 6.82
C ILE A 76 3.61 3.61 6.64
N VAL A 77 4.91 3.36 6.73
CA VAL A 77 5.95 4.31 6.38
C VAL A 77 6.32 4.11 4.92
N ARG A 78 5.88 5.03 4.05
CA ARG A 78 6.00 4.95 2.60
C ARG A 78 7.11 5.86 2.09
N VAL A 79 8.03 5.25 1.35
CA VAL A 79 9.05 5.94 0.55
C VAL A 79 8.67 5.83 -0.92
N CYS A 80 8.55 6.96 -1.60
CA CYS A 80 8.44 6.99 -3.05
C CYS A 80 9.84 6.87 -3.66
N ALA A 81 10.04 6.03 -4.66
CA ALA A 81 11.35 5.91 -5.30
C ALA A 81 11.82 7.22 -5.96
N SER A 82 10.89 8.09 -6.36
CA SER A 82 11.20 9.45 -6.85
C SER A 82 11.75 10.41 -5.79
N SER A 83 11.65 10.09 -4.50
CA SER A 83 12.32 10.84 -3.43
C SER A 83 13.64 10.24 -2.98
N ILE A 84 14.08 9.12 -3.57
CA ILE A 84 15.36 8.49 -3.24
C ILE A 84 16.48 9.27 -3.94
N VAL A 85 17.44 9.76 -3.16
CA VAL A 85 18.69 10.35 -3.64
C VAL A 85 19.75 9.27 -3.84
N SER A 86 19.79 8.31 -2.92
CA SER A 86 20.67 7.14 -3.01
C SER A 86 20.01 5.94 -2.33
N LEU A 87 20.12 4.77 -2.95
CA LEU A 87 19.71 3.49 -2.39
C LEU A 87 20.81 2.46 -2.64
N GLN A 88 21.47 2.02 -1.58
CA GLN A 88 22.53 1.00 -1.65
C GLN A 88 22.04 -0.32 -1.07
N THR A 89 22.36 -1.42 -1.76
CA THR A 89 22.10 -2.77 -1.27
C THR A 89 23.39 -3.35 -0.71
N VAL A 90 23.44 -3.56 0.61
CA VAL A 90 24.60 -4.13 1.32
C VAL A 90 24.30 -5.57 1.71
N LYS A 91 25.04 -6.52 1.14
CA LYS A 91 24.94 -7.95 1.45
C LYS A 91 25.74 -8.28 2.71
N SER A 92 25.13 -9.04 3.63
CA SER A 92 25.77 -9.44 4.90
C SER A 92 26.36 -8.24 5.69
N PRO A 93 25.55 -7.22 5.99
CA PRO A 93 25.98 -6.08 6.78
C PRO A 93 26.34 -6.53 8.20
N THR A 94 27.30 -5.86 8.83
CA THR A 94 27.53 -6.00 10.28
C THR A 94 26.37 -5.33 11.00
N VAL A 95 25.49 -6.14 11.61
CA VAL A 95 24.29 -5.65 12.31
C VAL A 95 24.38 -5.93 13.81
N PRO A 96 23.83 -5.03 14.65
CA PRO A 96 23.67 -5.29 16.08
C PRO A 96 22.88 -6.57 16.36
N PRO A 97 23.09 -7.25 17.51
CA PRO A 97 22.38 -8.47 17.87
C PRO A 97 20.86 -8.36 17.76
N ALA A 98 20.29 -7.21 18.14
CA ALA A 98 18.85 -6.96 18.06
C ALA A 98 18.25 -7.07 16.64
N ILE A 99 19.05 -6.79 15.61
CA ILE A 99 18.65 -6.95 14.20
C ILE A 99 18.95 -8.38 13.74
N GLY A 100 20.10 -8.94 14.13
CA GLY A 100 20.48 -10.31 13.80
C GLY A 100 19.46 -11.35 14.28
N GLU A 101 18.98 -11.20 15.52
CA GLU A 101 17.94 -12.06 16.12
C GLU A 101 16.58 -11.98 15.40
N ALA A 102 16.35 -10.95 14.58
CA ALA A 102 15.10 -10.81 13.85
C ALA A 102 15.01 -11.76 12.64
N PHE A 103 16.13 -12.31 12.17
CA PHE A 103 16.21 -13.12 10.95
C PHE A 103 16.80 -14.50 11.21
N ASN A 104 16.37 -15.49 10.42
CA ASN A 104 16.88 -16.86 10.51
C ASN A 104 18.13 -17.07 9.64
N SER A 105 18.53 -16.05 8.88
CA SER A 105 19.64 -16.10 7.93
C SER A 105 20.39 -14.75 7.90
N SER A 106 21.43 -14.64 7.07
CA SER A 106 22.17 -13.40 6.89
C SER A 106 21.23 -12.24 6.49
N ALA A 107 21.42 -11.07 7.06
CA ALA A 107 20.67 -9.88 6.68
C ALA A 107 21.12 -9.33 5.31
N LEU A 108 20.20 -8.64 4.64
CA LEU A 108 20.44 -7.71 3.54
C LEU A 108 20.04 -6.31 4.01
N SER A 109 20.90 -5.31 3.88
CA SER A 109 20.56 -3.91 4.20
C SER A 109 20.23 -3.15 2.93
N LEU A 110 19.20 -2.31 3.03
CA LEU A 110 18.82 -1.31 2.05
C LEU A 110 19.07 0.04 2.70
N ASP A 111 20.16 0.69 2.33
CA ASP A 111 20.56 1.97 2.91
C ASP A 111 19.97 3.09 2.07
N LEU A 112 19.00 3.81 2.63
CA LEU A 112 18.25 4.85 1.96
C LEU A 112 18.74 6.24 2.38
N MET A 113 18.91 7.10 1.38
CA MET A 113 19.01 8.54 1.54
C MET A 113 17.95 9.22 0.68
N LEU A 114 17.10 10.03 1.30
CA LEU A 114 15.92 10.63 0.71
C LEU A 114 16.07 12.15 0.59
N SER A 115 15.41 12.75 -0.41
CA SER A 115 15.36 14.20 -0.58
C SER A 115 14.33 14.86 0.34
N ARG A 116 13.40 14.07 0.88
CA ARG A 116 12.38 14.48 1.85
C ARG A 116 12.02 13.31 2.76
N PRO A 117 11.52 13.56 3.97
CA PRO A 117 11.14 12.49 4.89
C PRO A 117 10.03 11.58 4.33
N PRO A 118 9.94 10.33 4.82
CA PRO A 118 8.94 9.39 4.35
C PRO A 118 7.52 9.80 4.78
N ALA A 119 6.54 9.43 3.97
CA ALA A 119 5.13 9.63 4.28
C ALA A 119 4.66 8.58 5.30
N VAL A 120 3.84 8.97 6.26
CA VAL A 120 3.17 8.01 7.17
C VAL A 120 1.68 7.96 6.85
N ILE A 121 1.18 6.75 6.64
CA ILE A 121 -0.21 6.47 6.31
C ILE A 121 -0.79 5.56 7.39
N VAL A 122 -1.95 5.90 7.90
CA VAL A 122 -2.66 5.13 8.92
C VAL A 122 -4.11 4.89 8.52
N HIS A 123 -4.78 4.01 9.24
CA HIS A 123 -6.21 3.75 9.09
C HIS A 123 -7.03 5.05 9.20
N ALA A 124 -8.05 5.23 8.34
CA ALA A 124 -8.88 6.43 8.32
C ALA A 124 -9.50 6.77 9.69
N ASP A 125 -10.01 5.75 10.40
CA ASP A 125 -10.66 5.88 11.72
C ASP A 125 -9.71 6.21 12.89
N ALA A 126 -8.38 6.25 12.66
CA ALA A 126 -7.46 6.62 13.73
C ALA A 126 -7.73 8.05 14.21
N ILE A 127 -7.86 8.26 15.51
CA ILE A 127 -8.17 9.60 16.06
C ILE A 127 -6.93 10.50 15.95
N GLU A 128 -7.12 11.74 15.49
CA GLU A 128 -6.09 12.77 15.46
C GLU A 128 -6.17 13.69 16.70
N PRO A 129 -5.02 14.08 17.29
CA PRO A 129 -3.66 13.62 16.99
C PRO A 129 -3.48 12.14 17.33
N LEU A 130 -2.62 11.46 16.55
CA LEU A 130 -2.44 10.01 16.71
C LEU A 130 -2.05 9.66 18.12
N SER A 131 -2.85 8.78 18.73
CA SER A 131 -2.67 8.37 20.10
C SER A 131 -2.68 6.84 20.20
N PRO A 132 -1.74 6.26 20.96
CA PRO A 132 -1.67 4.82 21.13
C PRO A 132 -2.83 4.32 22.00
N SER A 133 -3.33 3.12 21.69
CA SER A 133 -4.35 2.47 22.54
C SER A 133 -3.79 1.97 23.87
N LYS A 134 -2.48 1.68 23.92
CA LYS A 134 -1.76 1.18 25.10
C LYS A 134 -0.28 1.56 25.06
N ARG A 135 0.42 1.40 26.20
CA ARG A 135 1.84 1.79 26.35
C ARG A 135 2.77 1.16 25.32
N SER A 136 2.61 -0.12 24.98
CA SER A 136 3.47 -0.78 23.98
C SER A 136 3.31 -0.19 22.58
N SER A 137 2.08 0.16 22.19
CA SER A 137 1.83 0.89 20.94
C SER A 137 2.42 2.29 20.99
N GLY A 138 2.50 2.93 22.16
CA GLY A 138 3.13 4.24 22.33
C GLY A 138 4.60 4.23 21.91
N VAL A 139 5.37 3.25 22.39
CA VAL A 139 6.79 3.09 21.99
C VAL A 139 6.94 2.91 20.48
N VAL A 140 6.07 2.11 19.85
CA VAL A 140 6.08 1.91 18.39
C VAL A 140 5.70 3.20 17.65
N LEU A 141 4.70 3.93 18.14
CA LEU A 141 4.26 5.19 17.54
C LEU A 141 5.33 6.27 17.62
N ASP A 142 6.02 6.37 18.76
CA ASP A 142 7.11 7.31 18.96
C ASP A 142 8.25 7.01 17.98
N ALA A 143 8.62 5.73 17.81
CA ALA A 143 9.60 5.30 16.83
C ALA A 143 9.19 5.62 15.37
N ILE A 144 7.92 5.43 15.01
CA ILE A 144 7.40 5.79 13.67
C ILE A 144 7.48 7.30 13.46
N ARG A 145 7.12 8.09 14.48
CA ARG A 145 7.19 9.56 14.44
C ARG A 145 8.64 10.03 14.25
N ASP A 146 9.59 9.45 14.98
CA ASP A 146 11.01 9.78 14.82
C ASP A 146 11.50 9.42 13.42
N LEU A 147 11.19 8.21 12.94
CA LEU A 147 11.53 7.77 11.58
C LEU A 147 10.92 8.69 10.51
N SER A 148 9.70 9.20 10.72
CA SER A 148 9.01 10.10 9.79
C SER A 148 9.67 11.47 9.61
N LYS A 149 10.61 11.82 10.49
CA LYS A 149 11.40 13.06 10.42
C LYS A 149 12.75 12.83 9.72
N THR A 150 13.20 11.59 9.61
CA THR A 150 14.51 11.25 9.06
C THR A 150 14.51 11.16 7.53
N THR A 151 15.64 11.49 6.92
CA THR A 151 15.89 11.31 5.49
C THR A 151 16.95 10.24 5.21
N ALA A 152 17.63 9.73 6.23
CA ALA A 152 18.63 8.67 6.10
C ALA A 152 18.34 7.55 7.09
N PHE A 153 18.12 6.33 6.58
CA PHE A 153 17.84 5.15 7.38
C PHE A 153 18.09 3.88 6.58
N SER A 154 18.23 2.76 7.29
CA SER A 154 18.49 1.45 6.72
C SER A 154 17.32 0.50 7.00
N ILE A 155 16.83 -0.17 5.95
CA ILE A 155 15.85 -1.25 6.07
C ILE A 155 16.60 -2.57 5.93
N HIS A 156 16.58 -3.40 6.97
CA HIS A 156 17.16 -4.73 6.96
C HIS A 156 16.07 -5.77 6.68
N ILE A 157 16.37 -6.73 5.82
CA ILE A 157 15.50 -7.87 5.50
C ILE A 157 16.31 -9.17 5.53
N ASP A 158 15.62 -10.31 5.58
CA ASP A 158 16.28 -11.61 5.42
C ASP A 158 16.80 -11.74 3.97
N ALA A 159 18.09 -12.05 3.78
CA ALA A 159 18.67 -12.17 2.44
C ALA A 159 18.01 -13.27 1.59
N ARG A 160 17.48 -14.33 2.21
CA ARG A 160 16.72 -15.38 1.49
C ARG A 160 15.35 -14.90 1.03
N GLY A 161 14.80 -13.90 1.73
CA GLY A 161 13.51 -13.27 1.42
C GLY A 161 13.65 -11.98 0.62
N ALA A 162 14.79 -11.72 -0.02
CA ALA A 162 14.99 -10.51 -0.82
C ALA A 162 14.24 -10.59 -2.16
N PRO A 163 13.69 -9.47 -2.67
CA PRO A 163 13.04 -9.45 -3.99
C PRO A 163 14.01 -9.89 -5.11
N PRO A 164 13.55 -10.67 -6.11
CA PRO A 164 14.29 -10.85 -7.34
C PRO A 164 14.61 -9.48 -7.95
N LYS A 165 15.82 -9.30 -8.51
CA LYS A 165 16.28 -8.03 -9.11
C LYS A 165 16.38 -6.82 -8.17
N MET A 166 16.43 -7.02 -6.84
CA MET A 166 16.54 -5.92 -5.87
C MET A 166 17.71 -4.95 -6.16
N GLN A 167 18.83 -5.48 -6.64
CA GLN A 167 20.00 -4.67 -7.00
C GLN A 167 19.76 -3.79 -8.23
N GLU A 168 19.04 -4.28 -9.24
CA GLU A 168 18.65 -3.51 -10.44
C GLU A 168 17.67 -2.39 -10.06
N ILE A 169 16.69 -2.72 -9.23
CA ILE A 169 15.74 -1.75 -8.66
C ILE A 169 16.48 -0.64 -7.89
N SER A 170 17.44 -1.02 -7.06
CA SER A 170 18.22 -0.08 -6.25
C SER A 170 19.06 0.86 -7.13
N ALA A 171 19.65 0.32 -8.19
CA ALA A 171 20.36 1.11 -9.20
C ALA A 171 19.41 2.07 -9.93
N ALA A 172 18.25 1.60 -10.37
CA ALA A 172 17.25 2.43 -11.05
C ALA A 172 16.71 3.56 -10.16
N ALA A 173 16.48 3.27 -8.87
CA ALA A 173 16.05 4.26 -7.89
C ALA A 173 17.12 5.33 -7.67
N SER A 174 18.38 4.92 -7.49
CA SER A 174 19.51 5.84 -7.32
C SER A 174 19.81 6.68 -8.57
N GLN A 175 19.46 6.18 -9.76
CA GLN A 175 19.58 6.92 -11.02
C GLN A 175 18.40 7.88 -11.28
N GLY A 176 17.40 7.91 -10.39
CA GLY A 176 16.24 8.79 -10.52
C GLY A 176 15.31 8.41 -11.67
N LEU A 177 15.26 7.12 -12.05
CA LEU A 177 14.45 6.67 -13.19
C LEU A 177 12.94 6.63 -12.91
N PHE A 178 12.52 6.75 -11.65
CA PHE A 178 11.11 6.69 -11.25
C PHE A 178 10.47 8.08 -11.17
N ARG A 179 9.23 8.19 -11.65
CA ARG A 179 8.46 9.44 -11.59
C ARG A 179 7.59 9.51 -10.34
N ALA A 180 7.32 10.73 -9.89
CA ALA A 180 6.31 10.96 -8.85
C ALA A 180 4.91 10.70 -9.43
N ARG A 181 4.09 9.91 -8.74
CA ARG A 181 2.72 9.61 -9.14
C ARG A 181 1.76 9.88 -7.98
N SER A 182 0.54 10.30 -8.33
CA SER A 182 -0.54 10.44 -7.34
C SER A 182 -0.87 9.10 -6.72
N THR A 183 -0.80 9.04 -5.38
CA THR A 183 -1.11 7.85 -4.58
C THR A 183 -2.52 7.89 -3.99
N ARG A 184 -3.34 8.90 -4.31
CA ARG A 184 -4.63 9.14 -3.67
C ARG A 184 -5.58 7.93 -3.75
N TYR A 185 -5.71 7.34 -4.93
CA TYR A 185 -6.57 6.16 -5.13
C TYR A 185 -6.04 4.92 -4.39
N HIS A 186 -4.72 4.71 -4.41
CA HIS A 186 -4.12 3.62 -3.65
C HIS A 186 -4.36 3.82 -2.16
N ILE A 187 -4.15 5.02 -1.62
CA ILE A 187 -4.43 5.33 -0.21
C ILE A 187 -5.91 5.06 0.13
N ALA A 188 -6.84 5.50 -0.72
CA ALA A 188 -8.27 5.28 -0.53
C ALA A 188 -8.68 3.79 -0.56
N SER A 189 -7.93 2.92 -1.24
CA SER A 189 -8.22 1.48 -1.29
C SER A 189 -7.55 0.67 -0.16
N MET A 190 -6.70 1.28 0.67
CA MET A 190 -6.02 0.57 1.77
C MET A 190 -7.01 0.14 2.86
N TYR A 191 -6.56 -0.75 3.75
CA TYR A 191 -7.34 -1.23 4.91
C TYR A 191 -8.69 -1.85 4.53
N GLY A 192 -8.69 -2.75 3.53
CA GLY A 192 -9.92 -3.42 3.09
C GLY A 192 -10.94 -2.49 2.43
N GLY A 193 -10.48 -1.37 1.85
CA GLY A 193 -11.35 -0.38 1.21
C GLY A 193 -11.89 0.71 2.13
N ILE A 194 -11.59 0.67 3.44
CA ILE A 194 -11.92 1.74 4.38
C ILE A 194 -11.12 3.01 4.07
N GLY A 195 -9.91 2.83 3.53
CA GLY A 195 -9.00 3.90 3.16
C GLY A 195 -8.02 4.26 4.26
N GLY A 196 -6.88 4.76 3.82
CA GLY A 196 -5.87 5.35 4.67
C GLY A 196 -5.97 6.87 4.69
N LYS A 197 -5.28 7.48 5.65
CA LYS A 197 -5.03 8.92 5.69
C LYS A 197 -3.56 9.21 5.92
N LEU A 198 -3.08 10.29 5.31
CA LEU A 198 -1.73 10.78 5.50
C LEU A 198 -1.69 11.55 6.82
N THR A 199 -0.73 11.23 7.67
CA THR A 199 -0.54 11.93 8.94
C THR A 199 0.42 13.09 8.72
N ASP A 200 -0.03 14.29 9.08
CA ASP A 200 0.88 15.43 9.16
C ASP A 200 1.52 15.46 10.55
N TRP A 201 2.79 15.08 10.61
CA TRP A 201 3.61 15.17 11.82
C TRP A 201 4.36 16.50 11.91
N SER A 202 4.11 17.42 10.98
CA SER A 202 4.61 18.79 11.09
C SER A 202 4.02 19.39 12.36
N ASP A 203 4.90 19.83 13.26
CA ASP A 203 4.51 20.51 14.48
C ASP A 203 3.68 21.75 14.11
N ALA A 204 2.35 21.63 14.19
CA ALA A 204 1.38 22.71 14.07
C ALA A 204 1.45 23.64 15.30
N ALA A 205 2.66 23.91 15.79
CA ALA A 205 2.94 24.85 16.88
C ALA A 205 3.49 26.19 16.35
N ASP A 206 4.03 26.27 15.13
CA ASP A 206 4.73 27.48 14.65
C ASP A 206 4.19 28.12 13.37
N THR A 207 3.01 27.73 12.86
CA THR A 207 2.38 28.45 11.73
C THR A 207 0.87 28.66 11.90
N ALA A 208 0.42 28.98 13.11
CA ALA A 208 -0.83 29.70 13.26
C ALA A 208 -0.53 31.20 13.09
N PRO A 209 -0.92 31.86 11.98
CA PRO A 209 -0.92 33.32 11.98
C PRO A 209 -1.85 33.79 13.11
N PRO A 210 -1.46 34.80 13.91
CA PRO A 210 -2.31 35.30 14.98
C PRO A 210 -3.67 35.73 14.40
N PRO A 211 -4.79 35.53 15.11
CA PRO A 211 -6.11 35.89 14.61
C PRO A 211 -6.13 37.39 14.28
N SER A 212 -6.26 37.70 12.99
CA SER A 212 -6.46 39.06 12.51
C SER A 212 -7.85 39.53 12.91
N TYR A 213 -7.94 40.23 14.06
CA TYR A 213 -9.06 41.11 14.33
C TYR A 213 -8.92 42.34 13.44
N GLN A 214 -9.67 42.36 12.34
CA GLN A 214 -10.03 43.60 11.67
C GLN A 214 -11.55 43.69 11.69
N GLU A 215 -11.99 44.73 12.40
CA GLU A 215 -13.36 45.12 12.62
C GLU A 215 -14.12 45.28 11.31
N THR A 216 -15.40 44.94 11.40
CA THR A 216 -16.45 45.32 10.46
C THR A 216 -16.39 46.81 10.11
N THR A 217 -16.01 47.15 8.89
CA THR A 217 -16.48 48.39 8.24
C THR A 217 -16.84 48.13 6.78
N SER A 218 -18.15 48.07 6.56
CA SER A 218 -18.91 48.45 5.36
C SER A 218 -18.10 49.05 4.20
N SER A 219 -18.09 48.36 3.05
CA SER A 219 -17.79 48.97 1.76
C SER A 219 -18.93 49.91 1.35
N PRO A 220 -18.68 51.17 0.99
CA PRO A 220 -19.71 52.01 0.37
C PRO A 220 -19.92 51.61 -1.10
N PRO A 221 -21.10 51.85 -1.68
CA PRO A 221 -21.42 51.50 -3.07
C PRO A 221 -20.76 52.48 -4.07
N PRO A 222 -20.56 52.07 -5.34
CA PRO A 222 -19.94 52.92 -6.35
C PRO A 222 -20.86 54.10 -6.73
N PRO A 223 -20.28 55.28 -7.08
CA PRO A 223 -21.06 56.46 -7.44
C PRO A 223 -21.67 56.33 -8.85
N PRO A 224 -22.84 56.97 -9.10
CA PRO A 224 -23.47 56.98 -10.42
C PRO A 224 -22.74 57.91 -11.41
N PRO A 225 -22.83 57.64 -12.73
CA PRO A 225 -22.17 58.46 -13.76
C PRO A 225 -22.84 59.84 -13.93
N PRO A 226 -22.09 60.90 -14.31
CA PRO A 226 -22.64 62.24 -14.47
C PRO A 226 -23.44 62.37 -15.76
N ILE A 227 -24.66 62.88 -15.64
CA ILE A 227 -25.47 63.39 -16.76
C ILE A 227 -25.01 64.83 -17.04
N GLN A 228 -24.58 65.11 -18.27
CA GLN A 228 -24.56 66.48 -18.79
C GLN A 228 -25.14 66.56 -20.21
N PRO A 229 -25.72 67.72 -20.56
CA PRO A 229 -26.78 67.81 -21.55
C PRO A 229 -26.31 68.30 -22.93
N ALA A 230 -27.14 67.94 -23.91
CA ALA A 230 -27.33 68.51 -25.24
C ALA A 230 -26.38 69.64 -25.67
N SER A 231 -25.61 69.38 -26.74
CA SER A 231 -25.13 70.47 -27.58
C SER A 231 -25.23 70.12 -29.07
N LYS A 232 -26.06 70.94 -29.73
CA LYS A 232 -25.94 71.45 -31.09
C LYS A 232 -26.21 70.46 -32.24
N LYS A 233 -27.50 70.48 -32.63
CA LYS A 233 -27.99 70.23 -33.99
C LYS A 233 -27.02 70.84 -35.02
N ARG A 234 -26.40 70.00 -35.86
CA ARG A 234 -25.87 70.45 -37.15
C ARG A 234 -27.02 70.40 -38.18
N PRO A 235 -27.14 71.40 -39.07
CA PRO A 235 -28.09 71.34 -40.17
C PRO A 235 -27.76 70.13 -41.06
N ARG A 236 -28.73 69.25 -41.28
CA ARG A 236 -28.64 68.23 -42.32
C ARG A 236 -28.81 68.92 -43.66
N GLN A 237 -27.83 68.74 -44.53
CA GLN A 237 -27.91 69.10 -45.93
C GLN A 237 -28.58 67.92 -46.62
N ASP A 238 -29.83 68.10 -47.06
CA ASP A 238 -30.54 67.11 -47.86
C ASP A 238 -29.89 67.04 -49.24
N THR A 239 -29.22 65.94 -49.53
CA THR A 239 -28.75 65.59 -50.87
C THR A 239 -29.06 64.13 -51.14
N ASN A 240 -29.99 63.91 -52.07
CA ASN A 240 -30.35 62.66 -52.76
C ASN A 240 -30.63 61.40 -51.93
N THR A 241 -31.92 61.16 -51.69
CA THR A 241 -32.48 60.05 -50.91
C THR A 241 -32.64 58.72 -51.64
N ASP A 242 -32.21 58.59 -52.90
CA ASP A 242 -32.34 57.32 -53.63
C ASP A 242 -31.09 56.45 -53.53
N THR A 243 -29.89 57.05 -53.52
CA THR A 243 -28.62 56.31 -53.46
C THR A 243 -28.34 55.77 -52.04
N GLU A 244 -28.59 56.56 -50.99
CA GLU A 244 -28.41 56.13 -49.60
C GLU A 244 -29.38 55.01 -49.19
N ARG A 245 -30.58 54.97 -49.79
CA ARG A 245 -31.59 53.95 -49.48
C ARG A 245 -31.23 52.59 -50.09
N ASP A 246 -30.61 52.60 -51.27
CA ASP A 246 -30.07 51.41 -51.92
C ASP A 246 -28.83 50.90 -51.18
N ASP A 247 -27.92 51.79 -50.75
CA ASP A 247 -26.73 51.41 -49.96
C ASP A 247 -27.10 50.78 -48.60
N ILE A 248 -28.10 51.34 -47.91
CA ILE A 248 -28.62 50.78 -46.66
C ILE A 248 -29.24 49.39 -46.90
N SER A 249 -29.98 49.23 -48.01
CA SER A 249 -30.59 47.95 -48.37
C SER A 249 -29.54 46.88 -48.67
N LEU A 250 -28.43 47.27 -49.29
CA LEU A 250 -27.30 46.41 -49.60
C LEU A 250 -26.56 45.96 -48.32
N LEU A 251 -26.32 46.89 -47.38
CA LEU A 251 -25.76 46.61 -46.06
C LEU A 251 -26.61 45.63 -45.24
N TRP A 252 -27.95 45.78 -45.25
CA TRP A 252 -28.84 44.84 -44.57
C TRP A 252 -28.84 43.43 -45.19
N GLY A 253 -28.66 43.35 -46.52
CA GLY A 253 -28.49 42.08 -47.23
C GLY A 253 -27.19 41.37 -46.82
N GLU A 254 -26.10 42.12 -46.76
CA GLU A 254 -24.79 41.60 -46.37
C GLU A 254 -24.75 41.14 -44.91
N LEU A 255 -25.36 41.91 -44.00
CA LEU A 255 -25.48 41.54 -42.58
C LEU A 255 -26.30 40.25 -42.37
N ARG A 256 -27.32 40.05 -43.20
CA ARG A 256 -28.12 38.81 -43.21
C ARG A 256 -27.29 37.63 -43.72
N ALA A 257 -26.54 37.82 -44.79
CA ALA A 257 -25.65 36.78 -45.34
C ALA A 257 -24.57 36.37 -44.33
N ILE A 258 -23.95 37.33 -43.62
CA ILE A 258 -22.97 37.05 -42.55
C ILE A 258 -23.62 36.28 -41.40
N LYS A 259 -24.81 36.70 -40.96
CA LYS A 259 -25.54 36.04 -39.87
C LYS A 259 -25.92 34.60 -40.23
N GLU A 260 -26.36 34.36 -41.47
CA GLU A 260 -26.69 33.02 -41.97
C GLU A 260 -25.44 32.14 -42.11
N ALA A 261 -24.33 32.69 -42.61
CA ALA A 261 -23.05 31.99 -42.68
C ALA A 261 -22.55 31.59 -41.28
N GLN A 262 -22.62 32.50 -40.31
CA GLN A 262 -22.21 32.23 -38.93
C GLN A 262 -23.09 31.18 -38.26
N SER A 263 -24.41 31.28 -38.45
CA SER A 263 -25.36 30.26 -37.94
C SER A 263 -25.06 28.87 -38.50
N ARG A 264 -24.66 28.76 -39.78
CA ARG A 264 -24.27 27.49 -40.39
C ARG A 264 -22.97 26.93 -39.82
N VAL A 265 -22.01 27.79 -39.48
CA VAL A 265 -20.75 27.37 -38.83
C VAL A 265 -21.03 26.87 -37.41
N ASP A 266 -21.85 27.60 -36.65
CA ASP A 266 -22.22 27.22 -35.28
C ASP A 266 -22.97 25.88 -35.26
N VAL A 267 -23.92 25.66 -36.17
CA VAL A 267 -24.64 24.39 -36.30
C VAL A 267 -23.69 23.24 -36.63
N LYS A 268 -22.75 23.43 -37.57
CA LYS A 268 -21.75 22.40 -37.89
C LYS A 268 -20.83 22.08 -36.73
N GLN A 269 -20.41 23.11 -35.98
CA GLN A 269 -19.56 22.94 -34.81
C GLN A 269 -20.28 22.17 -33.70
N VAL A 270 -21.54 22.53 -33.40
CA VAL A 270 -22.37 21.82 -32.43
C VAL A 270 -22.57 20.37 -32.85
N GLN A 271 -22.86 20.11 -34.13
CA GLN A 271 -23.07 18.76 -34.65
C GLN A 271 -21.81 17.90 -34.52
N SER A 272 -20.63 18.43 -34.86
CA SER A 272 -19.36 17.71 -34.66
C SER A 272 -19.07 17.39 -33.19
N ARG A 273 -19.46 18.27 -32.26
CA ARG A 273 -19.30 18.05 -30.82
C ARG A 273 -20.26 16.99 -30.30
N VAL A 274 -21.50 16.96 -30.81
CA VAL A 274 -22.48 15.92 -30.47
C VAL A 274 -22.00 14.56 -30.93
N GLU A 275 -21.52 14.44 -32.17
CA GLU A 275 -20.96 13.20 -32.70
C GLU A 275 -19.77 12.71 -31.87
N ALA A 276 -18.84 13.61 -31.52
CA ALA A 276 -17.71 13.26 -30.66
C ALA A 276 -18.16 12.74 -29.28
N LEU A 277 -19.13 13.42 -28.65
CA LEU A 277 -19.68 13.00 -27.36
C LEU A 277 -20.42 11.66 -27.45
N GLU A 278 -21.15 11.40 -28.54
CA GLU A 278 -21.83 10.13 -28.75
C GLU A 278 -20.82 8.97 -28.88
N THR A 279 -19.72 9.18 -29.62
CA THR A 279 -18.66 8.16 -29.73
C THR A 279 -17.97 7.89 -28.39
N GLU A 280 -17.70 8.93 -27.60
CA GLU A 280 -17.12 8.80 -26.26
C GLU A 280 -18.09 8.06 -25.32
N ASN A 281 -19.38 8.39 -25.38
CA ASN A 281 -20.40 7.74 -24.57
C ASN A 281 -20.55 6.25 -24.92
N GLN A 282 -20.49 5.89 -26.21
CA GLN A 282 -20.46 4.50 -26.64
C GLN A 282 -19.22 3.76 -26.12
N LYS A 283 -18.05 4.39 -26.18
CA LYS A 283 -16.80 3.82 -25.63
C LYS A 283 -16.90 3.60 -24.13
N LEU A 284 -17.41 4.57 -23.37
CA LEU A 284 -17.61 4.46 -21.92
C LEU A 284 -18.62 3.35 -21.56
N LYS A 285 -19.70 3.20 -22.32
CA LYS A 285 -20.66 2.09 -22.14
C LYS A 285 -20.00 0.73 -22.37
N GLN A 286 -19.15 0.63 -23.38
CA GLN A 286 -18.39 -0.60 -23.64
C GLN A 286 -17.42 -0.93 -22.50
N GLN A 287 -16.66 0.05 -22.02
CA GLN A 287 -15.76 -0.11 -20.88
C GLN A 287 -16.51 -0.51 -19.60
N ASN A 288 -17.66 0.10 -19.32
CA ASN A 288 -18.51 -0.28 -18.19
C ASN A 288 -19.01 -1.72 -18.28
N LYS A 289 -19.32 -2.20 -19.49
CA LYS A 289 -19.74 -3.59 -19.70
C LYS A 289 -18.58 -4.56 -19.42
N GLU A 290 -17.38 -4.24 -19.89
CA GLU A 290 -16.17 -5.04 -19.63
C GLU A 290 -15.81 -5.07 -18.14
N LEU A 291 -15.90 -3.93 -17.46
CA LEU A 291 -15.72 -3.81 -16.00
C LEU A 291 -16.74 -4.67 -15.24
N ALA A 292 -18.03 -4.56 -15.58
CA ALA A 292 -19.07 -5.37 -14.95
C ALA A 292 -18.82 -6.86 -15.15
N GLN A 293 -18.38 -7.27 -16.33
CA GLN A 293 -18.04 -8.68 -16.61
C GLN A 293 -16.80 -9.14 -15.84
N SER A 294 -15.79 -8.26 -15.67
CA SER A 294 -14.61 -8.56 -14.86
C SER A 294 -14.96 -8.75 -13.38
N LEU A 295 -15.91 -7.98 -12.84
CA LEU A 295 -16.38 -8.11 -11.47
C LEU A 295 -17.10 -9.45 -11.24
N VAL A 296 -17.94 -9.89 -12.18
CA VAL A 296 -18.60 -11.19 -12.11
C VAL A 296 -17.59 -12.34 -12.11
N ASN A 297 -16.60 -12.31 -13.01
CA ASN A 297 -15.53 -13.33 -13.04
C ASN A 297 -14.71 -13.33 -11.75
N LEU A 298 -14.42 -12.15 -11.19
CA LEU A 298 -13.69 -12.06 -9.94
C LEU A 298 -14.50 -12.63 -8.77
N GLN A 299 -15.82 -12.38 -8.73
CA GLN A 299 -16.72 -12.97 -7.73
C GLN A 299 -16.72 -14.50 -7.83
N GLU A 300 -16.87 -15.06 -9.03
CA GLU A 300 -16.82 -16.52 -9.23
C GLU A 300 -15.50 -17.14 -8.73
N ARG A 301 -14.37 -16.43 -8.91
CA ARG A 301 -13.08 -16.88 -8.38
C ARG A 301 -13.00 -16.80 -6.86
N TYR A 302 -13.64 -15.82 -6.23
CA TYR A 302 -13.72 -15.73 -4.77
C TYR A 302 -14.56 -16.87 -4.20
N ASP A 303 -15.74 -17.11 -4.77
CA ASP A 303 -16.64 -18.20 -4.34
C ASP A 303 -15.93 -19.56 -4.46
N ALA A 304 -15.24 -19.81 -5.59
CA ALA A 304 -14.47 -21.04 -5.79
C ALA A 304 -13.27 -21.18 -4.83
N LEU A 305 -12.70 -20.06 -4.37
CA LEU A 305 -11.61 -20.07 -3.40
C LEU A 305 -12.13 -20.34 -1.98
N GLU A 306 -13.29 -19.78 -1.63
CA GLU A 306 -14.00 -20.04 -0.37
C GLU A 306 -14.37 -21.52 -0.25
N ASP A 307 -14.91 -22.13 -1.30
CA ASP A 307 -15.20 -23.57 -1.34
C ASP A 307 -13.93 -24.42 -1.10
N ARG A 308 -12.78 -24.00 -1.67
CA ARG A 308 -11.51 -24.70 -1.46
C ARG A 308 -10.98 -24.56 -0.05
N PHE A 309 -11.18 -23.42 0.60
CA PHE A 309 -10.83 -23.24 2.01
C PHE A 309 -11.72 -24.10 2.91
N ALA A 310 -13.03 -24.12 2.68
CA ALA A 310 -13.94 -24.99 3.43
C ALA A 310 -13.57 -26.47 3.29
N ALA A 311 -13.18 -26.92 2.09
CA ALA A 311 -12.69 -28.28 1.87
C ALA A 311 -11.35 -28.57 2.57
N LEU A 312 -10.44 -27.59 2.64
CA LEU A 312 -9.17 -27.71 3.36
C LEU A 312 -9.38 -27.78 4.87
N ASP A 313 -10.27 -26.96 5.43
CA ASP A 313 -10.61 -26.97 6.85
C ASP A 313 -11.21 -28.33 7.25
N SER A 314 -12.18 -28.84 6.48
CA SER A 314 -12.73 -30.18 6.71
C SER A 314 -11.66 -31.26 6.68
N LYS A 315 -10.71 -31.20 5.73
CA LYS A 315 -9.62 -32.17 5.67
C LYS A 315 -8.66 -32.04 6.84
N ASN A 316 -8.43 -30.82 7.33
CA ASN A 316 -7.59 -30.57 8.50
C ASN A 316 -8.23 -31.12 9.77
N ASP A 317 -9.55 -30.98 9.92
CA ASP A 317 -10.31 -31.59 11.01
C ASP A 317 -10.23 -33.13 10.95
N ASP A 318 -10.43 -33.74 9.77
CA ASP A 318 -10.27 -35.18 9.58
C ASP A 318 -8.86 -35.66 9.97
N PHE A 319 -7.82 -34.87 9.65
CA PHE A 319 -6.45 -35.18 10.05
C PHE A 319 -6.25 -35.07 11.56
N ALA A 320 -6.80 -34.03 12.20
CA ALA A 320 -6.71 -33.85 13.65
C ALA A 320 -7.36 -35.02 14.39
N ASP A 321 -8.56 -35.42 13.98
CA ASP A 321 -9.28 -36.56 14.55
C ASP A 321 -8.50 -37.87 14.38
N ALA A 322 -7.85 -38.08 13.23
CA ALA A 322 -7.02 -39.26 12.99
C ALA A 322 -5.77 -39.30 13.89
N TYR A 323 -5.11 -38.16 14.11
CA TYR A 323 -3.96 -38.07 15.01
C TYR A 323 -4.37 -38.28 16.47
N ASP A 324 -5.46 -37.66 16.91
CA ASP A 324 -5.97 -37.81 18.27
C ASP A 324 -6.38 -39.27 18.55
N GLY A 325 -7.00 -39.94 17.57
CA GLY A 325 -7.29 -41.37 17.64
C GLY A 325 -6.03 -42.22 17.81
N SER A 326 -5.01 -42.01 16.96
CA SER A 326 -3.75 -42.75 17.05
C SER A 326 -2.99 -42.50 18.36
N LEU A 327 -3.02 -41.27 18.89
CA LEU A 327 -2.42 -40.94 20.18
C LEU A 327 -3.18 -41.57 21.35
N ALA A 328 -4.50 -41.67 21.26
CA ALA A 328 -5.31 -42.36 22.27
C ALA A 328 -4.98 -43.86 22.30
N GLU A 329 -4.87 -44.50 21.14
CA GLU A 329 -4.46 -45.91 21.02
C GLU A 329 -3.05 -46.12 21.59
N LEU A 330 -2.08 -45.26 21.23
CA LEU A 330 -0.71 -45.36 21.74
C LEU A 330 -0.65 -45.19 23.27
N ARG A 331 -1.49 -44.30 23.83
CA ARG A 331 -1.60 -44.13 25.28
C ARG A 331 -2.16 -45.39 25.93
N GLU A 332 -3.21 -46.00 25.37
CA GLU A 332 -3.78 -47.25 25.89
C GLU A 332 -2.74 -48.39 25.87
N ASP A 333 -1.98 -48.51 24.78
CA ASP A 333 -0.87 -49.46 24.67
C ASP A 333 0.22 -49.21 25.72
N MET A 334 0.60 -47.94 25.93
CA MET A 334 1.56 -47.57 26.97
C MET A 334 1.06 -47.92 28.38
N ASP A 335 -0.21 -47.63 28.68
CA ASP A 335 -0.82 -47.95 29.97
C ASP A 335 -0.87 -49.48 30.18
N ARG A 336 -1.19 -50.24 29.13
CA ARG A 336 -1.17 -51.71 29.15
C ARG A 336 0.23 -52.26 29.40
N ILE A 337 1.25 -51.73 28.70
CA ILE A 337 2.64 -52.12 28.91
C ILE A 337 3.10 -51.75 30.33
N GLY A 338 2.72 -50.57 30.82
CA GLY A 338 2.98 -50.13 32.19
C GLY A 338 2.45 -51.13 33.21
N GLY A 339 1.20 -51.55 33.07
CA GLY A 339 0.61 -52.58 33.94
C GLY A 339 1.34 -53.92 33.90
N VAL A 340 1.82 -54.35 32.72
CA VAL A 340 2.66 -55.58 32.61
C VAL A 340 4.01 -55.40 33.31
N VAL A 341 4.63 -54.23 33.18
CA VAL A 341 5.91 -53.93 33.86
C VAL A 341 5.74 -53.92 35.36
N ASP A 342 4.68 -53.31 35.89
CA ASP A 342 4.38 -53.28 37.31
C ASP A 342 4.14 -54.70 37.87
N PHE A 343 3.34 -55.52 37.16
CA PHE A 343 3.10 -56.92 37.52
C PHE A 343 4.40 -57.75 37.60
N VAL A 344 5.33 -57.55 36.65
CA VAL A 344 6.65 -58.20 36.68
C VAL A 344 7.51 -57.65 37.82
N HIS A 345 7.47 -56.34 38.06
CA HIS A 345 8.30 -55.68 39.08
C HIS A 345 7.89 -56.06 40.51
N GLU A 346 6.60 -56.21 40.76
CA GLU A 346 6.05 -56.61 42.06
C GLU A 346 6.32 -58.09 42.40
N GLY A 347 6.92 -58.85 41.47
CA GLY A 347 7.32 -60.24 41.71
C GLY A 347 6.13 -61.20 41.74
N GLU A 348 4.99 -60.80 41.16
CA GLU A 348 3.81 -61.66 41.01
C GLU A 348 3.98 -62.74 39.93
N VAL A 349 5.14 -62.79 39.28
CA VAL A 349 5.51 -63.83 38.31
C VAL A 349 6.10 -65.02 39.05
N ASP A 350 5.45 -66.18 38.93
CA ASP A 350 6.00 -67.42 39.48
C ASP A 350 7.36 -67.79 38.85
N GLU A 351 8.18 -68.52 39.61
CA GLU A 351 9.56 -68.85 39.22
C GLU A 351 9.64 -69.71 37.94
N GLU A 352 8.57 -70.46 37.64
CA GLU A 352 8.43 -71.29 36.46
C GLU A 352 8.16 -70.45 35.20
N SER A 353 7.28 -69.46 35.28
CA SER A 353 6.99 -68.49 34.21
C SER A 353 8.20 -67.59 33.94
N LEU A 354 8.93 -67.18 34.97
CA LEU A 354 10.19 -66.43 34.83
C LEU A 354 11.25 -67.21 34.05
N LYS A 355 11.34 -68.53 34.28
CA LYS A 355 12.26 -69.40 33.55
C LYS A 355 11.87 -69.52 32.07
N VAL A 356 10.59 -69.70 31.77
CA VAL A 356 10.07 -69.77 30.38
C VAL A 356 10.31 -68.44 29.64
N ILE A 357 10.03 -67.31 30.28
CA ILE A 357 10.29 -65.97 29.69
C ILE A 357 11.78 -65.79 29.41
N LYS A 358 12.65 -66.16 30.35
CA LYS A 358 14.10 -66.09 30.17
C LYS A 358 14.58 -66.94 28.99
N GLU A 359 14.09 -68.18 28.88
CA GLU A 359 14.45 -69.06 27.76
C GLU A 359 13.97 -68.49 26.41
N ALA A 360 12.76 -67.94 26.35
CA ALA A 360 12.22 -67.31 25.15
C ALA A 360 12.99 -66.05 24.73
N VAL A 361 13.33 -65.16 25.69
CA VAL A 361 14.11 -63.95 25.41
C VAL A 361 15.52 -64.28 24.95
N VAL A 362 16.18 -65.25 25.61
CA VAL A 362 17.50 -65.72 25.19
C VAL A 362 17.45 -66.33 23.78
N HIS A 363 16.41 -67.10 23.46
CA HIS A 363 16.22 -67.67 22.14
C HIS A 363 16.03 -66.59 21.05
N GLU A 364 15.20 -65.57 21.31
CA GLU A 364 14.97 -64.46 20.38
C GLU A 364 16.25 -63.62 20.17
N ILE A 365 17.00 -63.32 21.23
CA ILE A 365 18.29 -62.60 21.13
C ILE A 365 19.29 -63.40 20.29
N MET A 366 19.42 -64.71 20.55
CA MET A 366 20.31 -65.58 19.78
C MET A 366 19.89 -65.66 18.31
N THR A 367 18.58 -65.69 18.03
CA THR A 367 18.05 -65.74 16.67
C THR A 367 18.31 -64.43 15.93
N ARG A 368 18.17 -63.27 16.58
CA ARG A 368 18.51 -61.96 15.99
C ARG A 368 20.01 -61.78 15.77
N LEU A 369 20.84 -62.31 16.67
CA LEU A 369 22.30 -62.31 16.51
C LEU A 369 22.79 -63.25 15.41
N ALA A 370 22.04 -64.32 15.12
CA ALA A 370 22.34 -65.25 14.03
C ALA A 370 21.84 -64.76 12.66
N ASN A 371 20.80 -63.91 12.65
CA ASN A 371 20.16 -63.38 11.45
C ASN A 371 20.55 -61.93 11.11
N GLY A 372 21.34 -61.27 11.95
CA GLY A 372 22.03 -60.00 11.65
C GLY A 372 23.48 -60.28 11.29
#